data_AF-A0A373NRP1-F1
#
_entry.id   AF-A0A373NRP1-F1
#
_cell.length_a   1.000
_cell.length_b   1.000
_cell.length_c   1.000
_cell.angle_alpha   90.00
_cell.angle_beta   90.00
_cell.angle_gamma   90.00
#
_symmetry.space_group_name_H-M   'P 1'
#
loop_
_entity.id
_entity.type
_entity.pdbx_description
1 polymer ?
#
loop_
_entity_poly.entity_id
_entity_poly.type
_entity_poly.pdbx_seq_one_letter_code
_entity_poly.pdbx_strand_id
1 'polypeptide(L)' 'MSRLIDADKIIDSLGNSDMDFAIGAVIDEQPTAFDVDEIVQQLEMLIEDKCSESGDDWYTAQCLNEAVEIVKGGGVDGN' A
#
# COMPACT_ATOMS: atom_id res chain seq x y z
N MET A 1 14.59 4.60 -1.48
CA MET A 1 13.90 3.34 -1.15
C MET A 1 13.55 3.37 0.32
N SER A 2 12.28 3.55 0.61
CA SER A 2 11.72 3.40 1.96
C SER A 2 11.69 1.90 2.31
N ARG A 3 11.90 1.54 3.58
CA ARG A 3 11.73 0.15 4.03
C ARG A 3 10.30 0.00 4.55
N LEU A 4 9.55 -0.99 4.03
CA LEU A 4 8.31 -1.44 4.65
C LEU A 4 8.67 -2.18 5.94
N ILE A 5 8.02 -1.78 7.03
CA ILE A 5 8.23 -2.34 8.37
C ILE A 5 6.96 -3.10 8.73
N ASP A 6 7.14 -4.36 9.11
CA ASP A 6 6.08 -5.19 9.67
C ASP A 6 5.91 -4.83 11.14
N ALA A 7 4.84 -4.10 11.45
CA ALA A 7 4.51 -3.58 12.78
C ALA A 7 4.35 -4.72 13.80
N ASP A 8 3.64 -5.79 13.42
CA ASP A 8 3.39 -6.95 14.29
C ASP A 8 4.70 -7.63 14.68
N LYS A 9 5.63 -7.79 13.73
CA LYS A 9 6.97 -8.32 14.03
C LYS A 9 7.76 -7.44 15.00
N ILE A 10 7.58 -6.12 14.97
CA ILE A 10 8.22 -5.25 15.95
C ILE A 10 7.62 -5.48 17.33
N ILE A 11 6.30 -5.52 17.44
CA ILE A 11 5.58 -5.76 18.71
C ILE A 11 6.00 -7.12 19.29
N ASP A 12 5.98 -8.18 18.49
CA ASP A 12 6.42 -9.53 18.89
C ASP A 12 7.88 -9.55 19.38
N SER A 13 8.74 -8.72 18.79
CA SER A 13 10.16 -8.64 19.16
C SER A 13 10.40 -7.93 20.50
N LEU A 14 9.43 -7.14 20.99
CA LEU A 14 9.51 -6.47 22.30
C LEU A 14 9.19 -7.40 23.47
N GLY A 15 8.60 -8.57 23.21
CA GLY A 15 8.15 -9.53 24.24
C GLY A 15 7.08 -8.95 25.16
N ASN A 16 6.77 -9.62 26.27
CA ASN A 16 5.74 -9.18 27.24
C ASN A 16 6.28 -8.16 28.27
N SER A 17 7.06 -7.17 27.85
CA SER A 17 7.59 -6.14 28.74
C SER A 17 6.68 -4.92 28.72
N ASP A 18 6.55 -4.14 29.79
CA ASP A 18 5.67 -2.94 29.79
C ASP A 18 5.94 -1.92 28.63
N MET A 19 7.07 -2.04 27.92
CA MET A 19 7.38 -1.28 26.71
C MET A 19 6.60 -1.75 25.47
N ASP A 20 6.15 -3.01 25.43
CA ASP A 20 5.30 -3.57 24.38
C ASP A 20 3.99 -2.79 24.26
N PHE A 21 3.40 -2.43 25.39
CA PHE A 21 2.15 -1.71 25.50
C PHE A 21 2.33 -0.26 25.07
N ALA A 22 3.39 0.39 25.55
CA ALA A 22 3.67 1.78 25.20
C ALA A 22 4.04 1.96 23.73
N ILE A 23 4.86 1.06 23.17
CA ILE A 23 5.29 1.13 21.76
C ILE A 23 4.18 0.63 20.82
N GLY A 24 3.49 -0.45 21.18
CA GLY A 24 2.35 -0.97 20.43
C GLY A 24 1.26 0.08 20.24
N ALA A 25 0.88 0.78 21.31
CA ALA A 25 -0.10 1.87 21.23
C ALA A 25 0.33 2.99 20.26
N VAL A 26 1.61 3.37 20.26
CA VAL A 26 2.12 4.39 19.33
C VAL A 26 2.09 3.90 17.89
N ILE A 27 2.42 2.62 17.66
CA ILE A 27 2.41 1.99 16.34
C ILE A 27 0.98 1.89 15.81
N ASP A 28 0.03 1.44 16.63
CA ASP A 28 -1.39 1.30 16.27
C ASP A 28 -2.05 2.65 15.94
N GLU A 29 -1.59 3.74 16.56
CA GLU A 29 -2.07 5.11 16.30
C GLU A 29 -1.41 5.78 15.08
N GLN A 30 -0.34 5.20 14.50
CA GLN A 30 0.25 5.77 13.29
C GLN A 30 -0.65 5.50 12.07
N PRO A 31 -0.77 6.47 11.16
CA PRO A 31 -1.41 6.22 9.87
C PRO A 31 -0.63 5.15 9.09
N THR A 32 -1.35 4.22 8.48
CA THR A 32 -0.77 3.21 7.60
C THR A 32 -0.14 3.89 6.39
N ALA A 33 1.16 3.71 6.21
CA ALA A 33 1.91 4.29 5.09
C ALA A 33 1.74 3.50 3.77
N PHE A 34 1.13 2.30 3.84
CA PHE A 34 0.93 1.42 2.70
C PHE A 34 -0.31 0.55 2.91
N ASP A 35 -1.42 0.90 2.27
CA ASP A 35 -2.66 0.14 2.31
C ASP A 35 -2.76 -0.76 1.07
N VAL A 36 -2.63 -2.08 1.28
CA VAL A 36 -2.66 -3.06 0.19
C VAL A 36 -4.03 -3.13 -0.46
N ASP A 37 -5.11 -3.06 0.33
CA ASP A 37 -6.47 -3.21 -0.18
C ASP A 37 -6.83 -2.02 -1.06
N GLU A 38 -6.45 -0.81 -0.65
CA GLU A 38 -6.64 0.41 -1.45
C GLU A 38 -5.78 0.41 -2.73
N ILE A 39 -4.53 -0.04 -2.67
CA ILE A 39 -3.67 -0.20 -3.86
C ILE A 39 -4.30 -1.17 -4.85
N VAL A 40 -4.81 -2.32 -4.37
CA VAL A 40 -5.47 -3.31 -5.23
C VAL A 40 -6.72 -2.71 -5.86
N GLN A 41 -7.54 -1.98 -5.09
CA GLN A 41 -8.72 -1.31 -5.61
C GLN A 41 -8.39 -0.28 -6.71
N GLN A 42 -7.34 0.53 -6.53
CA GLN A 42 -6.89 1.49 -7.54
C GLN A 42 -6.37 0.82 -8.81
N LEU A 43 -5.65 -0.31 -8.66
CA LEU A 43 -5.19 -1.10 -9.80
C LEU A 43 -6.37 -1.74 -10.55
N GLU A 44 -7.39 -2.23 -9.85
CA GLU A 44 -8.60 -2.77 -10.47
C GLU A 44 -9.36 -1.70 -11.26
N MET A 45 -9.50 -0.49 -10.71
CA MET A 45 -10.08 0.66 -11.44
C MET A 45 -9.28 1.02 -12.69
N LEU A 46 -7.94 1.03 -12.60
CA LEU A 46 -7.07 1.27 -13.75
C LEU A 46 -7.24 0.20 -14.83
N ILE A 47 -7.37 -1.07 -14.43
CA ILE A 47 -7.63 -2.18 -15.37
C ILE A 47 -8.99 -2.00 -16.04
N GLU A 48 -10.04 -1.67 -15.30
CA GLU A 48 -11.38 -1.44 -15.85
C GLU A 48 -11.38 -0.28 -16.86
N ASP A 49 -10.76 0.85 -16.51
CA ASP A 49 -10.62 2.04 -17.38
C ASP A 49 -9.87 1.70 -18.68
N LYS A 50 -8.69 1.08 -18.57
CA LYS A 50 -7.82 0.82 -19.73
C LYS A 50 -8.26 -0.36 -20.58
N CYS A 51 -8.96 -1.34 -20.01
CA CYS A 51 -9.49 -2.48 -20.76
C CYS A 51 -10.78 -2.14 -21.50
N SER A 52 -11.56 -1.17 -21.00
CA SER A 52 -12.83 -0.75 -21.62
C SER A 52 -12.67 0.23 -22.80
N GLU A 53 -11.56 1.00 -22.89
CA GLU A 53 -11.34 1.94 -24.00
C GLU A 53 -10.90 1.29 -25.32
N SER A 54 -10.20 0.15 -25.31
CA SER A 54 -9.74 -0.47 -26.57
C SER A 54 -9.45 -1.97 -26.53
N GLY A 55 -9.52 -2.64 -25.36
CA GLY A 55 -9.22 -4.07 -25.20
C GLY A 55 -7.76 -4.48 -25.42
N ASP A 56 -6.96 -3.65 -26.11
CA ASP A 56 -5.59 -3.93 -26.52
C ASP A 56 -4.53 -3.08 -25.76
N ASP A 57 -4.91 -1.97 -25.11
CA ASP A 57 -3.95 -0.99 -24.60
C ASP A 57 -3.45 -1.21 -23.15
N TRP A 58 -3.98 -2.20 -22.41
CA TRP A 58 -3.53 -2.41 -21.02
C TRP A 58 -2.04 -2.80 -20.92
N TYR A 59 -1.46 -3.36 -21.97
CA TYR A 59 -0.03 -3.69 -22.07
C TYR A 59 0.85 -2.50 -22.49
N THR A 60 0.29 -1.31 -22.67
CA THR A 60 1.08 -0.12 -23.02
C THR A 60 2.02 0.26 -21.88
N ALA A 61 3.19 0.79 -22.25
CA ALA A 61 4.15 1.31 -21.27
C ALA A 61 3.54 2.39 -20.36
N GLN A 62 2.50 3.08 -20.83
CA GLN A 62 1.76 4.07 -20.05
C GLN A 62 0.95 3.41 -18.92
N CYS A 63 0.15 2.38 -19.20
CA CYS A 63 -0.62 1.67 -18.18
C CYS A 63 0.29 1.07 -17.09
N LEU A 64 1.44 0.52 -17.48
CA LEU A 64 2.43 0.00 -16.54
C LEU A 64 3.08 1.10 -15.69
N ASN A 65 3.31 2.29 -16.25
CA ASN A 65 3.79 3.43 -15.47
C ASN A 65 2.76 3.90 -14.45
N GLU A 66 1.49 4.01 -14.85
CA GLU A 66 0.38 4.38 -13.95
C GLU A 66 0.23 3.38 -12.80
N ALA A 67 0.28 2.07 -13.10
CA ALA A 67 0.27 1.02 -12.08
C ALA A 67 1.46 1.13 -11.10
N VAL A 68 2.65 1.51 -11.59
CA VAL A 68 3.83 1.73 -10.75
C VAL A 68 3.64 2.95 -9.84
N GLU A 69 3.04 4.03 -10.33
CA GLU A 69 2.76 5.21 -9.51
C GLU A 69 1.71 4.92 -8.42
N ILE A 70 0.68 4.11 -8.71
CA ILE A 70 -0.28 3.63 -7.70
C ILE A 70 0.45 2.89 -6.56
N VAL A 71 1.32 1.94 -6.90
CA VAL A 71 2.09 1.18 -5.89
C VAL A 71 3.04 2.10 -5.10
N LYS A 72 3.64 3.11 -5.73
CA LYS A 72 4.48 4.08 -5.01
C LYS A 72 3.69 5.01 -4.10
N GLY A 73 2.45 5.33 -4.47
CA GLY A 73 1.52 6.12 -3.65
C GLY A 73 1.05 5.37 -2.39
N GLY A 74 1.24 4.04 -2.35
CA GLY A 74 0.98 3.24 -1.17
C GLY A 74 -0.50 3.21 -0.76
N GLY A 75 -1.42 3.53 -1.67
CA GLY A 75 -2.85 3.62 -1.34
C GLY A 75 -3.19 4.77 -0.37
N VAL A 76 -2.29 5.75 -0.19
CA VAL A 76 -2.50 6.83 0.79
C VAL A 76 -3.12 8.09 0.19
N ASP A 77 -3.14 8.24 -1.14
CA ASP A 77 -3.83 9.36 -1.80
C ASP A 77 -4.24 8.97 -3.22
N GLY A 78 -5.55 8.94 -3.49
CA GLY A 78 -6.12 8.99 -4.83
C GLY A 78 -6.46 10.43 -5.19
N ASN A 79 -5.57 11.13 -5.89
CA ASN A 79 -5.91 12.29 -6.73
C ASN A 79 -4.88 12.55 -7.82
#